data_AF-A0A2V8PVD5-F1
#
_entry.id   AF-A0A2V8PVD5-F1
#
_cell.length_a   1.000
_cell.length_b   1.000
_cell.length_c   1.000
_cell.angle_alpha   90.00
_cell.angle_beta   90.00
_cell.angle_gamma   90.00
#
_symmetry.space_group_name_H-M   'P 1'
#
loop_
_entity.id
_entity.type
_entity.pdbx_description
1 polymer ?
#
loop_
_entity_poly.entity_id
_entity_poly.type
_entity_poly.pdbx_seq_one_letter_code
_entity_poly.pdbx_strand_id
1 'polypeptide(L)'
;MGIDVDGVHDEVAVANNGDNSVLILRRTATGDVAPLRTLRGPRTGINRPMGVSIDPKNNEIWVSNFGDHTSLVFARDASGNATPKRIIRSAPASAPSSGFGNPMAVAYDSKREEILVPN
;
A
#
# COMPACT_ATOMS: atom_id res chain seq x y z
N MET A 1 5.13 7.90 -1.37
CA MET A 1 5.66 6.82 -2.22
C MET A 1 6.73 6.12 -1.42
N GLY A 2 6.77 4.79 -1.46
CA GLY A 2 7.62 3.96 -0.62
C GLY A 2 8.24 2.82 -1.42
N ILE A 3 9.29 2.24 -0.86
CA ILE A 3 10.10 1.18 -1.47
C ILE A 3 10.39 0.13 -0.40
N ASP A 4 10.48 -1.14 -0.81
CA ASP A 4 10.93 -2.23 0.06
C ASP A 4 11.82 -3.22 -0.70
N VAL A 5 12.68 -3.92 0.01
CA VAL A 5 13.71 -4.82 -0.55
C VAL A 5 13.47 -6.24 -0.08
N ASP A 6 13.38 -7.18 -1.03
CA ASP A 6 13.38 -8.60 -0.77
C ASP A 6 14.76 -9.19 -1.06
N GLY A 7 15.54 -9.36 0.01
CA GLY A 7 16.87 -9.97 -0.06
C GLY A 7 16.87 -11.48 -0.33
N VAL A 8 15.74 -12.17 -0.15
CA VAL A 8 15.62 -13.62 -0.39
C VAL A 8 15.55 -13.92 -1.88
N HIS A 9 14.97 -13.01 -2.66
CA HIS A 9 14.70 -13.21 -4.08
C HIS A 9 15.35 -12.16 -4.99
N ASP A 10 16.22 -11.31 -4.45
CA ASP A 10 16.93 -10.24 -5.18
C ASP A 10 16.00 -9.25 -5.89
N GLU A 11 14.95 -8.82 -5.19
CA GLU A 11 13.93 -7.92 -5.74
C GLU A 11 13.73 -6.65 -4.91
N VAL A 12 13.21 -5.62 -5.58
CA VAL A 12 12.80 -4.35 -4.97
C VAL A 12 11.40 -4.03 -5.44
N ALA A 13 10.51 -3.71 -4.51
CA ALA A 13 9.16 -3.24 -4.81
C ALA A 13 9.07 -1.73 -4.61
N VAL A 14 8.45 -1.03 -5.57
CA VAL A 14 8.25 0.42 -5.53
C VAL A 14 6.76 0.73 -5.68
N ALA A 15 6.20 1.46 -4.72
CA ALA A 15 4.86 2.02 -4.85
C ALA A 15 4.91 3.25 -5.77
N ASN A 16 4.38 3.11 -6.99
CA ASN A 16 4.32 4.18 -7.97
C ASN A 16 2.96 4.87 -7.94
N ASN A 17 2.91 6.04 -7.31
CA ASN A 17 1.69 6.81 -7.22
C ASN A 17 1.25 7.40 -8.57
N GLY A 18 2.20 7.69 -9.47
CA GLY A 18 1.94 8.41 -10.72
C GLY A 18 1.00 7.69 -11.67
N ASP A 19 1.00 6.35 -11.67
CA ASP A 19 0.19 5.51 -12.56
C ASP A 19 -0.64 4.45 -11.81
N ASN A 20 -0.77 4.57 -10.48
CA ASN A 20 -1.46 3.60 -9.62
C ASN A 20 -0.93 2.16 -9.80
N SER A 21 0.39 1.99 -9.66
CA SER A 21 1.03 0.68 -9.80
C SER A 21 2.01 0.36 -8.67
N VAL A 22 2.37 -0.92 -8.61
CA VAL A 22 3.57 -1.37 -7.91
C VAL A 22 4.53 -1.97 -8.95
N LEU A 23 5.75 -1.43 -8.97
CA LEU A 23 6.82 -1.92 -9.83
C LEU A 23 7.69 -2.88 -9.04
N ILE A 24 8.00 -4.04 -9.61
CA ILE A 24 8.99 -4.95 -9.05
C ILE A 24 10.19 -4.98 -9.98
N LEU A 25 11.38 -4.67 -9.45
CA LEU A 25 12.63 -4.62 -10.18
C LEU A 25 13.64 -5.60 -9.57
N ARG A 26 14.71 -5.93 -10.31
CA ARG A 26 15.87 -6.59 -9.70
C ARG A 26 16.57 -5.63 -8.74
N ARG A 27 16.97 -6.13 -7.58
CA ARG A 27 17.75 -5.39 -6.58
C ARG A 27 19.09 -4.90 -7.12
N THR A 28 19.65 -5.63 -8.06
CA THR A 28 20.96 -5.34 -8.68
C THR A 28 20.84 -4.60 -10.02
N ALA A 29 19.65 -4.14 -10.38
CA ALA A 29 19.48 -3.40 -11.63
C ALA A 29 20.16 -2.03 -11.58
N THR A 30 20.72 -1.63 -12.73
CA THR A 30 21.41 -0.35 -12.90
C THR A 30 20.94 0.29 -14.21
N GLY A 31 20.72 1.61 -14.19
CA GLY A 31 20.31 2.37 -15.36
C GLY A 31 18.81 2.27 -15.67
N ASP A 32 18.46 2.45 -16.94
CA ASP A 32 17.08 2.36 -17.44
C ASP A 32 16.72 0.89 -17.71
N VAL A 33 16.03 0.28 -16.76
CA VAL A 33 15.60 -1.12 -16.84
C VAL A 33 14.09 -1.24 -16.75
N ALA A 34 13.53 -2.15 -17.55
CA ALA A 34 12.14 -2.53 -17.39
C ALA A 34 11.93 -3.26 -16.04
N PRO A 35 10.79 -3.05 -15.35
CA PRO A 35 10.41 -3.86 -14.20
C PRO A 35 10.31 -5.35 -14.57
N LEU A 36 10.71 -6.24 -13.65
CA LEU A 36 10.46 -7.67 -13.75
C LEU A 36 8.97 -7.97 -13.88
N ARG A 37 8.16 -7.23 -13.13
CA ARG A 37 6.70 -7.26 -13.20
C ARG A 37 6.13 -5.95 -12.70
N THR A 38 4.93 -5.65 -13.18
CA THR A 38 4.14 -4.49 -12.75
C THR A 38 2.79 -4.99 -12.29
N LEU A 39 2.38 -4.63 -11.08
CA LEU A 39 1.01 -4.78 -10.62
C LEU A 39 0.24 -3.50 -10.96
N ARG A 40 -0.68 -3.59 -11.92
CA ARG A 40 -1.53 -2.45 -12.33
C ARG A 40 -2.84 -2.93 -12.95
N GLY A 41 -3.82 -2.05 -12.94
CA GLY A 41 -5.10 -2.26 -13.61
C GLY A 41 -6.26 -2.36 -12.62
N PRO A 42 -7.51 -2.33 -13.12
CA PRO A 42 -8.68 -2.12 -12.28
C PRO A 42 -8.96 -3.25 -11.27
N ARG A 43 -8.54 -4.49 -11.55
CA ARG A 43 -8.74 -5.62 -10.64
C ARG A 43 -7.75 -5.66 -9.49
N THR A 44 -6.63 -4.91 -9.59
CA THR A 44 -5.69 -4.81 -8.46
C THR A 44 -6.29 -4.00 -7.32
N GLY A 45 -7.15 -3.03 -7.62
CA GLY A 45 -7.64 -2.08 -6.63
C GLY A 45 -6.55 -1.13 -6.12
N ILE A 46 -5.34 -1.13 -6.70
CA ILE A 46 -4.28 -0.19 -6.33
C ILE A 46 -4.75 1.22 -6.66
N ASN A 47 -4.77 2.09 -5.65
CA ASN A 47 -5.30 3.45 -5.77
C ASN A 47 -4.46 4.42 -4.94
N ARG A 48 -3.69 5.26 -5.63
CA ARG A 48 -2.72 6.20 -5.05
C ARG A 48 -1.85 5.51 -3.99
N PRO A 49 -1.09 4.45 -4.34
CA PRO A 49 -0.30 3.72 -3.38
C PRO A 49 0.79 4.62 -2.78
N MET A 50 0.95 4.60 -1.46
CA MET A 50 1.94 5.41 -0.74
C MET A 50 3.11 4.59 -0.18
N GLY A 51 2.90 3.31 0.09
CA GLY A 51 3.92 2.38 0.56
C GLY A 51 3.66 0.96 0.09
N VAL A 52 4.72 0.17 0.06
CA VAL A 52 4.73 -1.25 -0.29
C VAL A 52 5.62 -2.00 0.68
N SER A 53 5.31 -3.25 0.98
CA SER A 53 6.20 -4.15 1.72
C SER A 53 6.14 -5.57 1.17
N ILE A 54 7.25 -6.30 1.24
CA ILE A 54 7.37 -7.69 0.81
C ILE A 54 7.54 -8.57 2.04
N ASP A 55 6.68 -9.58 2.18
CA ASP A 55 6.80 -10.63 3.19
C ASP A 55 7.22 -11.94 2.52
N PRO A 56 8.54 -12.21 2.43
CA PRO A 56 9.03 -13.43 1.79
C PRO A 56 8.68 -14.70 2.59
N LYS A 57 8.40 -14.59 3.90
CA LYS A 57 8.04 -15.73 4.74
C LYS A 57 6.65 -16.25 4.42
N ASN A 58 5.71 -15.34 4.16
CA ASN A 58 4.33 -15.68 3.80
C ASN A 58 4.04 -15.64 2.30
N ASN A 59 5.05 -15.31 1.47
CA ASN A 59 4.95 -15.16 0.03
C ASN A 59 3.91 -14.09 -0.38
N GLU A 60 3.99 -12.90 0.23
CA GLU A 60 3.02 -11.81 0.06
C GLU A 60 3.66 -10.46 -0.27
N ILE A 61 2.91 -9.61 -0.99
CA ILE A 61 3.18 -8.18 -1.15
C ILE A 61 2.03 -7.40 -0.54
N TRP A 62 2.36 -6.41 0.28
CA TRP A 62 1.43 -5.50 0.93
C TRP A 62 1.51 -4.13 0.29
N VAL A 63 0.36 -3.53 -0.01
CA VAL A 63 0.27 -2.20 -0.62
C VAL A 63 -0.65 -1.34 0.23
N SER A 64 -0.16 -0.17 0.65
CA SER A 64 -0.96 0.83 1.37
C SER A 64 -1.52 1.84 0.38
N ASN A 65 -2.84 1.81 0.21
CA ASN A 65 -3.55 2.75 -0.65
C ASN A 65 -3.94 3.99 0.14
N PHE A 66 -3.46 5.16 -0.31
CA PHE A 66 -3.94 6.43 0.21
C PHE A 66 -5.30 6.81 -0.41
N GLY A 67 -5.58 6.39 -1.64
CA GLY A 67 -6.77 6.83 -2.37
C GLY A 67 -8.10 6.31 -1.79
N ASP A 68 -8.09 5.14 -1.15
CA ASP A 68 -9.28 4.50 -0.60
C ASP A 68 -9.08 3.92 0.82
N HIS A 69 -7.95 4.25 1.46
CA HIS A 69 -7.68 3.91 2.87
C HIS A 69 -7.69 2.39 3.13
N THR A 70 -7.22 1.62 2.14
CA THR A 70 -7.12 0.17 2.24
C THR A 70 -5.67 -0.31 2.28
N SER A 71 -5.46 -1.47 2.88
CA SER A 71 -4.25 -2.27 2.68
C SER A 71 -4.59 -3.48 1.82
N LEU A 72 -3.91 -3.60 0.68
CA LEU A 72 -4.08 -4.71 -0.25
C LEU A 72 -2.99 -5.74 -0.01
N VAL A 73 -3.35 -7.02 -0.08
CA VAL A 73 -2.38 -8.12 0.00
C VAL A 73 -2.43 -8.92 -1.29
N PHE A 74 -1.30 -9.07 -1.96
CA PHE A 74 -1.13 -9.87 -3.16
C PHE A 74 -0.23 -11.08 -2.88
N ALA A 75 -0.26 -12.07 -3.77
CA ALA A 75 0.84 -13.03 -3.83
C ALA A 75 2.14 -12.30 -4.18
N ARG A 76 3.27 -12.73 -3.64
CA ARG A 76 4.55 -12.05 -3.84
C ARG A 76 5.02 -12.07 -5.30
N ASP A 77 4.62 -13.07 -6.07
CA ASP A 77 4.88 -13.19 -7.51
C ASP A 77 3.77 -12.60 -8.40
N ALA A 78 2.76 -11.94 -7.81
CA ALA A 78 1.65 -11.38 -8.56
C ALA A 78 2.12 -10.35 -9.60
N SER A 79 1.46 -10.36 -10.77
CA SER A 79 1.79 -9.50 -11.90
C SER A 79 0.54 -9.08 -12.68
N GLY A 80 0.67 -8.00 -13.44
CA GLY A 80 -0.41 -7.44 -14.27
C GLY A 80 -1.61 -7.02 -13.42
N ASN A 81 -2.80 -7.31 -13.95
CA ASN A 81 -4.08 -6.95 -13.36
C ASN A 81 -4.57 -8.02 -12.37
N ALA A 82 -3.72 -8.41 -11.41
CA ALA A 82 -4.00 -9.46 -10.43
C ALA A 82 -5.04 -9.01 -9.38
N THR A 83 -5.85 -9.94 -8.88
CA THR A 83 -6.78 -9.68 -7.78
C THR A 83 -6.08 -9.83 -6.42
N PRO A 84 -6.29 -8.93 -5.44
CA PRO A 84 -5.75 -9.09 -4.10
C PRO A 84 -6.25 -10.38 -3.45
N LYS A 85 -5.36 -11.07 -2.71
CA LYS A 85 -5.74 -12.14 -1.78
C LYS A 85 -6.64 -11.60 -0.67
N ARG A 86 -6.36 -10.37 -0.22
CA ARG A 86 -7.09 -9.69 0.87
C ARG A 86 -7.16 -8.19 0.62
N ILE A 87 -8.24 -7.59 1.10
CA ILE A 87 -8.41 -6.15 1.19
C ILE A 87 -8.76 -5.85 2.65
N ILE A 88 -7.88 -5.12 3.33
CA ILE A 88 -8.01 -4.76 4.74
C ILE A 88 -8.41 -3.30 4.82
N ARG A 89 -9.43 -3.00 5.63
CA ARG A 89 -10.00 -1.67 5.82
C ARG A 89 -10.70 -1.59 7.18
N SER A 90 -10.77 -0.40 7.76
CA SER A 90 -11.38 -0.18 9.08
C SER A 90 -12.89 0.05 9.04
N ALA A 91 -13.50 0.14 7.86
CA ALA A 91 -14.94 0.31 7.66
C ALA A 91 -15.41 -0.40 6.37
N PRO A 92 -16.71 -0.71 6.21
CA PRO A 92 -17.26 -1.21 4.94
C PRO A 92 -16.92 -0.31 3.75
N ALA A 93 -16.81 -0.87 2.54
CA ALA A 93 -16.46 -0.10 1.33
C ALA A 93 -17.44 1.06 1.04
N SER A 94 -18.70 0.88 1.41
CA SER A 94 -19.80 1.83 1.20
C SER A 94 -19.97 2.79 2.36
N ALA A 95 -19.15 2.70 3.40
CA ALA A 95 -19.21 3.56 4.57
C ALA A 95 -17.95 4.44 4.62
N PRO A 96 -18.04 5.68 5.14
CA PRO A 96 -16.83 6.45 5.40
C PRO A 96 -15.92 5.66 6.32
N SER A 97 -14.63 5.59 5.99
CA SER A 97 -13.63 5.23 6.99
C SER A 97 -13.78 6.23 8.13
N SER A 98 -13.78 5.74 9.38
CA SER A 98 -13.71 6.63 10.53
C SER A 98 -12.48 7.50 10.30
N GLY A 99 -12.67 8.80 10.04
CA GLY A 99 -11.68 9.73 9.43
C GLY A 99 -10.40 9.97 10.23
N PHE A 100 -10.11 9.12 11.21
CA PHE A 100 -8.91 9.10 12.05
C PHE A 100 -7.74 8.41 11.33
N GLY A 101 -7.44 8.81 10.09
CA GLY A 101 -6.40 8.16 9.28
C GLY A 101 -4.98 8.67 9.56
N ASN A 102 -4.82 9.97 9.83
CA ASN A 102 -3.51 10.60 10.02
C ASN A 102 -3.53 11.76 11.03
N PRO A 103 -4.00 11.55 12.27
CA PRO A 103 -3.98 12.63 13.26
C PRO A 103 -2.54 12.91 13.73
N MET A 104 -2.02 14.11 13.44
CA MET A 104 -0.67 14.53 13.86
C MET A 104 -0.61 15.01 15.32
N ALA A 105 -1.76 15.33 15.93
CA ALA A 105 -1.86 15.78 17.32
C ALA A 105 -3.19 15.35 17.93
N VAL A 106 -3.22 15.22 19.27
CA VAL A 106 -4.43 14.95 20.05
C VAL A 106 -4.40 15.83 21.31
N ALA A 107 -5.56 16.38 21.69
CA ALA A 107 -5.73 17.08 22.96
C ALA A 107 -7.00 16.62 23.66
N TYR A 108 -6.99 16.61 25.00
CA TYR A 108 -8.16 16.31 25.82
C TYR A 108 -8.72 17.59 26.43
N ASP A 109 -9.98 17.92 26.18
CA ASP A 109 -10.70 19.02 26.84
C ASP A 109 -11.40 18.47 28.09
N SER A 110 -10.78 18.63 29.25
CA SER A 110 -11.31 18.15 30.53
C SER A 110 -12.57 18.87 31.02
N LYS A 111 -12.94 20.01 30.43
CA LYS A 111 -14.18 20.71 30.79
C LYS A 111 -15.39 20.19 30.04
N ARG A 112 -15.17 19.59 28.87
CA ARG A 112 -16.22 19.03 28.01
C ARG A 112 -16.19 17.50 27.94
N GLU A 113 -15.14 16.87 28.50
CA GLU A 113 -14.91 15.43 28.45
C GLU A 113 -14.75 14.91 27.00
N GLU A 114 -14.09 15.71 26.15
CA GLU A 114 -13.95 15.46 24.72
C GLU A 114 -12.49 15.24 24.31
N ILE A 115 -12.28 14.39 23.30
CA ILE A 115 -10.99 14.24 22.61
C ILE A 115 -11.06 15.08 21.33
N LEU A 116 -10.19 16.08 21.23
CA LEU A 116 -10.06 16.95 20.07
C LEU A 116 -8.94 16.43 19.17
N VAL A 117 -9.29 16.21 17.91
CA VAL A 117 -8.38 15.73 16.87
C VAL A 117 -8.51 16.66 15.66
N PRO A 118 -7.45 17.36 15.23
CA PRO A 118 -7.47 18.12 13.99
C PRO A 118 -7.49 17.14 12.81
N ASN A 119 -8.36 17.42 11.84
CA ASN A 119 -8.33 16.82 10.50
C ASN A 119 -7.55 17.74 9.56
#